data_AF-A0A7W1XB84-F1
#
_entry.id   AF-A0A7W1XB84-F1
#
_cell.length_a   1.000
_cell.length_b   1.000
_cell.length_c   1.000
_cell.angle_alpha   90.00
_cell.angle_beta   90.00
_cell.angle_gamma   90.00
#
_symmetry.space_group_name_H-M   'P 1'
#
loop_
_entity.id
_entity.type
_entity.pdbx_description
1 polymer ?
#
loop_
_entity_poly.entity_id
_entity_poly.type
_entity_poly.pdbx_seq_one_letter_code
_entity_poly.pdbx_strand_id
1 'polypeptide(L)' 'MFKAYCKHPEFGTMPAVHLADVDEILRYTSLQRHFFPEIIVTDELDLTVVHVQNHRYVFPDEWKRLNK' A
#
# COMPACT_ATOMS: atom_id res chain seq x y z
N MET A 1 -2.60 -2.85 14.62
CA MET A 1 -2.87 -1.58 13.92
C MET A 1 -1.94 -1.47 12.73
N PHE A 2 -2.44 -1.03 11.58
CA PHE A 2 -1.68 -0.93 10.34
C PHE A 2 -1.40 0.52 9.98
N LYS A 3 -0.34 0.77 9.21
CA LYS A 3 -0.01 2.09 8.65
C LYS A 3 -0.06 2.02 7.13
N ALA A 4 -0.81 2.91 6.49
CA ALA A 4 -0.83 3.05 5.05
C ALA A 4 -0.08 4.30 4.59
N TYR A 5 0.81 4.12 3.61
CA TYR A 5 1.61 5.15 2.99
C TYR A 5 1.21 5.24 1.52
N CYS A 6 0.61 6.35 1.11
CA CYS A 6 0.29 6.64 -0.29
C CYS A 6 1.43 7.43 -0.91
N LYS A 7 1.86 7.02 -2.11
CA LYS A 7 2.96 7.66 -2.83
C LYS A 7 2.50 8.13 -4.20
N HIS A 8 2.88 9.35 -4.55
CA HIS A 8 2.64 9.94 -5.86
C HIS A 8 3.96 10.47 -6.44
N PRO A 9 4.26 10.25 -7.74
CA PRO A 9 5.50 10.71 -8.34
C PRO A 9 5.73 12.23 -8.21
N GLU A 10 4.65 13.01 -8.29
CA GLU A 10 4.72 14.48 -8.24
C GLU A 10 4.68 15.05 -6.82
N PHE A 11 4.04 14.35 -5.87
CA PHE A 11 3.78 14.87 -4.51
C PHE A 11 4.58 14.15 -3.42
N GLY A 12 5.35 13.12 -3.78
CA GLY A 12 6.10 12.31 -2.83
C GLY A 12 5.21 11.40 -1.98
N THR A 13 5.63 11.16 -0.73
CA THR A 13 4.94 10.27 0.20
C THR A 13 3.98 11.08 1.09
N MET A 14 2.72 10.67 1.13
CA MET A 14 1.71 11.27 2.00
C MET A 14 1.92 10.82 3.46
N PRO A 15 1.47 11.63 4.44
CA PRO A 15 1.45 11.21 5.85
C PRO A 15 0.76 9.86 6.03
N ALA A 16 1.27 9.08 6.99
CA ALA A 16 0.74 7.75 7.26
C ALA A 16 -0.70 7.82 7.80
N VAL A 17 -1.56 6.96 7.28
CA VAL A 17 -2.92 6.75 7.79
C VAL A 17 -2.95 5.48 8.63
N HIS A 18 -3.53 5.54 9.82
CA HIS A 18 -3.72 4.39 10.69
C HIS A 18 -5.00 3.65 10.33
N LEU A 19 -4.90 2.32 10.20
CA LEU A 19 -6.00 1.44 9.86
C LEU A 19 -6.14 0.38 10.96
N ALA A 20 -7.37 0.13 11.40
CA ALA A 20 -7.66 -0.73 12.54
C ALA A 20 -7.54 -2.22 12.19
N ASP A 21 -8.07 -2.60 11.02
CA ASP A 21 -8.25 -4.01 10.63
C ASP A 21 -8.09 -4.23 9.11
N VAL A 22 -8.21 -5.49 8.70
CA VAL A 22 -8.07 -5.92 7.30
C VAL A 22 -9.17 -5.34 6.41
N ASP A 23 -10.38 -5.15 6.92
CA ASP A 23 -11.50 -4.59 6.15
C ASP A 23 -11.26 -3.12 5.82
N GLU A 24 -10.74 -2.34 6.79
CA GLU A 24 -10.27 -0.98 6.54
C GLU A 24 -9.13 -0.93 5.54
N ILE A 25 -8.17 -1.85 5.61
CA ILE A 25 -7.11 -1.95 4.60
C ILE A 25 -7.69 -2.12 3.21
N LEU A 26 -8.60 -3.09 3.01
CA LEU A 26 -9.19 -3.35 1.71
C LEU A 26 -10.02 -2.16 1.21
N ARG A 27 -10.86 -1.56 2.06
CA ARG A 27 -11.67 -0.38 1.70
C ARG A 27 -10.77 0.81 1.33
N TYR A 28 -9.78 1.10 2.17
CA TYR A 28 -8.86 2.21 1.97
C TYR A 28 -8.05 2.05 0.69
N THR A 29 -7.35 0.91 0.55
CA THR A 29 -6.50 0.66 -0.63
C THR A 29 -7.31 0.53 -1.92
N SER A 30 -8.54 -0.01 -1.87
CA SER A 30 -9.43 -0.05 -3.03
C SER A 30 -9.82 1.34 -3.53
N LEU A 31 -10.03 2.29 -2.62
CA LEU A 31 -10.34 3.68 -2.98
C LEU A 31 -9.08 4.43 -3.43
N GLN A 32 -8.02 4.38 -2.62
CA GLN A 32 -6.83 5.21 -2.84
C GLN A 32 -6.04 4.82 -4.08
N ARG A 33 -6.08 3.54 -4.50
CA ARG A 33 -5.38 3.09 -5.70
C ARG A 33 -5.90 3.74 -6.98
N HIS A 34 -7.02 4.46 -6.96
CA HIS A 34 -7.48 5.25 -8.10
C HIS A 34 -6.69 6.55 -8.29
N PHE A 35 -6.04 7.04 -7.22
CA PHE A 35 -5.32 8.31 -7.20
C PHE A 35 -3.81 8.12 -7.03
N PHE A 36 -3.43 7.12 -6.23
CA PHE A 36 -2.03 6.85 -5.91
C PHE A 36 -1.54 5.61 -6.65
N PRO A 37 -0.49 5.73 -7.49
CA PRO A 37 0.06 4.59 -8.22
C PRO A 37 0.73 3.58 -7.29
N GLU A 38 1.22 4.02 -6.12
CA GLU A 38 1.85 3.15 -5.13
C GLU A 38 1.24 3.38 -3.75
N ILE A 39 0.87 2.29 -3.07
CA ILE A 39 0.38 2.28 -1.70
C ILE A 39 1.04 1.13 -0.95
N ILE A 40 1.67 1.44 0.18
CA ILE A 40 2.29 0.44 1.05
C ILE A 40 1.53 0.42 2.35
N VAL A 41 1.11 -0.76 2.79
CA VAL A 41 0.53 -0.98 4.11
C VAL A 41 1.47 -1.85 4.92
N THR A 42 1.81 -1.39 6.11
CA THR A 42 2.65 -2.13 7.06
C THR A 42 1.88 -2.49 8.33
N ASP A 43 2.29 -3.58 8.98
CA ASP A 43 1.85 -3.93 10.33
C ASP A 43 2.62 -3.16 11.41
N GLU A 44 2.45 -3.57 12.67
CA GLU A 44 3.10 -2.95 13.84
C GLU A 44 4.62 -3.18 13.90
N LEU A 45 5.12 -4.19 13.19
CA LEU A 45 6.54 -4.50 13.05
C LEU A 45 7.14 -3.83 11.81
N ASP A 46 6.39 -2.91 11.19
CA ASP A 46 6.71 -2.25 9.92
C ASP A 46 6.94 -3.24 8.76
N LEU A 47 6.38 -4.46 8.84
CA LEU A 47 6.40 -5.45 7.75
C LEU A 47 5.32 -5.11 6.72
N THR A 48 5.66 -5.14 5.44
CA THR A 48 4.70 -4.88 4.36
C THR A 48 3.71 -6.04 4.24
N VAL A 49 2.43 -5.74 4.45
CA VAL A 49 1.33 -6.71 4.34
C VAL A 49 0.49 -6.53 3.07
N VAL A 50 0.42 -5.31 2.55
CA VAL A 50 -0.21 -5.01 1.27
C VAL A 50 0.67 -4.03 0.51
N HIS A 51 0.86 -4.31 -0.78
CA HIS A 51 1.51 -3.39 -1.69
C HIS A 51 0.66 -3.24 -2.94
N VAL A 52 0.28 -2.01 -3.23
CA VAL A 52 -0.30 -1.61 -4.51
C VAL A 52 0.82 -0.95 -5.31
N GLN A 53 1.06 -1.41 -6.54
CA GLN A 53 1.96 -0.76 -7.50
C GLN A 53 1.26 -0.67 -8.85
N ASN A 54 1.48 0.45 -9.56
CA ASN A 54 0.80 0.73 -10.82
C ASN A 54 -0.72 0.53 -10.72
N HIS A 55 -1.31 0.98 -9.60
CA HIS A 55 -2.75 0.86 -9.29
C HIS A 55 -3.26 -0.59 -9.12
N ARG A 56 -2.38 -1.58 -8.97
CA ARG A 56 -2.73 -3.00 -8.81
C ARG A 56 -2.14 -3.59 -7.54
N TYR A 57 -2.88 -4.49 -6.90
CA TYR A 57 -2.33 -5.28 -5.79
C TYR A 57 -1.23 -6.18 -6.32
N VAL A 58 -0.10 -6.19 -5.64
CA VAL A 58 1.06 -7.02 -5.98
C VAL A 58 1.19 -8.11 -4.94
N PHE A 59 1.22 -9.35 -5.41
CA PHE A 59 1.42 -10.52 -4.56
C PHE A 59 2.90 -10.93 -4.52
N PRO A 60 3.36 -11.65 -3.48
CA PRO A 60 4.78 -12.00 -3.29
C PRO A 60 5.45 -12.64 -4.51
N ASP A 61 4.73 -13.46 -5.28
CA ASP A 61 5.29 -14.09 -6.49
C ASP A 61 5.51 -13.11 -7.65
N GLU A 62 4.71 -12.05 -7.74
CA GLU A 62 4.94 -10.94 -8.68
C GLU A 62 6.10 -10.05 -8.21
N TRP A 63 6.25 -9.88 -6.90
CA TRP A 63 7.37 -9.16 -6.29
C TRP A 63 8.73 -9.78 -6.61
N LYS A 64 8.83 -11.11 -6.64
CA LYS A 64 10.04 -11.83 -7.06
C LYS A 64 10.42 -11.55 -8.51
N ARG A 65 9.45 -11.22 -9.38
CA ARG A 65 9.69 -10.91 -10.80
C ARG A 65 10.15 -9.47 -11.01
N LEU A 66 9.72 -8.55 -10.14
CA LEU A 66 10.02 -7.12 -10.23
C LEU A 66 11.37 -6.74 -9.60
N ASN A 67 11.89 -7.53 -8.65
CA ASN A 67 13.19 -7.32 -8.00
C ASN A 67 14.32 -8.17 -8.62
N LYS A 68 14.27 -8.42 -9.94
CA LYS A 68 15.34 -9.11 -10.67
C LYS A 68 16.45 -8.17 -11.10
#